data_AF-A0A2E1RJZ3-F1
#
_entry.id   AF-A0A2E1RJZ3-F1
#
_cell.length_a   1.000
_cell.length_b   1.000
_cell.length_c   1.000
_cell.angle_alpha   90.00
_cell.angle_beta   90.00
_cell.angle_gamma   90.00
#
_symmetry.space_group_name_H-M   'P 1'
#
loop_
_entity.id
_entity.type
_entity.pdbx_description
1 polymer ?
#
loop_
_entity_poly.entity_id
_entity_poly.type
_entity_poly.pdbx_seq_one_letter_code
_entity_poly.pdbx_strand_id
1 'polypeptide(L)'
;MNNSFFSSKILLFGEYSIVLNSFGFAIPYNFYKGSLKLNAGKKNKDSQKKILEFIEYLKKKVKNLPDLDWLSINKDKKNNIFFESNIPQGYGLGSSGALVAAFYDRYVKDKISSEEKLTKNKLQKLKNIFSEMESYYHGESSGIDPLNCYLGLPILIKSQNEIQVTKMPEENALGHGGIFILDSGTSSDTSSMVSLFFKKMEDENFNYMMKKQFIKYSKTCINEFLNGDINTMFNSIKILSEITLKNFQPMIPKKFTKLWDEGIRTDNYFFKLCGSGGGGFLLGFTLDLERTFENLKGYKKEIIYKF
;
A
#
# COMPACT_ATOMS: atom_id res chain seq x y z
N MET A 1 -12.92 -14.30 21.78
CA MET A 1 -12.36 -13.13 21.07
C MET A 1 -12.03 -13.59 19.67
N ASN A 2 -12.72 -13.07 18.65
CA ASN A 2 -12.38 -13.36 17.26
C ASN A 2 -11.02 -12.72 16.98
N ASN A 3 -10.00 -13.54 16.70
CA ASN A 3 -8.70 -13.04 16.25
C ASN A 3 -8.83 -12.70 14.75
N SER A 4 -9.41 -11.56 14.45
CA SER A 4 -9.47 -11.03 13.07
C SER A 4 -8.04 -10.74 12.61
N PHE A 5 -7.64 -11.36 11.50
CA PHE A 5 -6.40 -11.03 10.80
C PHE A 5 -6.69 -9.98 9.74
N PHE A 6 -5.85 -8.96 9.68
CA PHE A 6 -5.94 -7.89 8.69
C PHE A 6 -4.77 -8.02 7.74
N SER A 7 -5.09 -8.27 6.48
CA SER A 7 -4.11 -8.39 5.41
C SER A 7 -3.41 -7.05 5.16
N SER A 8 -2.19 -7.16 4.65
CA SER A 8 -1.48 -6.02 4.07
C SER A 8 -2.15 -5.56 2.78
N LYS A 9 -1.62 -4.49 2.21
CA LYS A 9 -2.08 -3.93 0.94
C LYS A 9 -0.91 -3.72 -0.01
N ILE A 10 -1.17 -3.82 -1.31
CA ILE A 10 -0.26 -3.35 -2.36
C ILE A 10 -0.97 -2.23 -3.10
N LEU A 11 -0.28 -1.10 -3.31
CA LEU A 11 -0.73 -0.11 -4.26
C LEU A 11 -0.19 -0.53 -5.63
N LEU A 12 -1.02 -1.16 -6.45
CA LEU A 12 -0.59 -1.70 -7.74
C LEU A 12 -0.19 -0.54 -8.67
N PHE A 13 -0.95 0.56 -8.61
CA PHE A 13 -0.67 1.80 -9.33
C PHE A 13 -1.06 3.03 -8.50
N GLY A 14 -0.32 4.13 -8.64
CA GLY A 14 -0.75 5.45 -8.21
C GLY A 14 -0.05 6.05 -6.98
N GLU A 15 1.15 5.58 -6.61
CA GLU A 15 1.94 5.98 -5.43
C GLU A 15 1.90 7.48 -5.13
N TYR A 16 2.54 8.27 -5.97
CA TYR A 16 2.58 9.72 -5.80
C TYR A 16 1.35 10.39 -6.44
N SER A 17 0.61 9.68 -7.29
CA SER A 17 -0.62 10.17 -7.89
C SER A 17 -1.73 10.38 -6.85
N ILE A 18 -1.87 9.47 -5.88
CA ILE A 18 -2.87 9.61 -4.79
C ILE A 18 -2.55 10.78 -3.84
N VAL A 19 -1.26 11.08 -3.65
CA VAL A 19 -0.81 12.24 -2.88
C VAL A 19 -1.26 13.53 -3.57
N LEU A 20 -1.23 13.54 -4.91
CA LEU A 20 -1.73 14.63 -5.75
C LEU A 20 -3.25 14.56 -6.03
N ASN A 21 -4.02 13.88 -5.18
CA ASN A 21 -5.47 13.74 -5.31
C ASN A 21 -5.92 13.15 -6.66
N SER A 22 -5.18 12.14 -7.14
CA SER A 22 -5.42 11.53 -8.46
C SER A 22 -5.61 10.00 -8.38
N PHE A 23 -5.53 9.34 -9.53
CA PHE A 23 -5.86 7.93 -9.70
C PHE A 23 -4.90 7.02 -8.95
N GLY A 24 -5.45 5.96 -8.37
CA GLY A 24 -4.71 4.86 -7.78
C GLY A 24 -5.53 3.58 -7.72
N PHE A 25 -4.86 2.45 -7.59
CA PHE A 25 -5.50 1.14 -7.49
C PHE A 25 -4.78 0.30 -6.43
N ALA A 26 -5.48 0.06 -5.32
CA ALA A 26 -4.97 -0.68 -4.18
C ALA A 26 -5.63 -2.05 -4.10
N ILE A 27 -4.84 -3.08 -3.79
CA ILE A 27 -5.28 -4.47 -3.70
C ILE A 27 -4.88 -5.04 -2.34
N PRO A 28 -5.70 -5.92 -1.76
CA PRO A 28 -5.31 -6.65 -0.56
C PRO A 28 -4.19 -7.63 -0.91
N TYR A 29 -3.30 -7.90 0.06
CA TYR A 29 -2.25 -8.89 -0.10
C TYR A 29 -2.14 -9.73 1.16
N ASN A 30 -2.66 -10.96 1.06
CA ASN A 30 -2.97 -11.83 2.21
C ASN A 30 -1.76 -12.56 2.79
N PHE A 31 -0.63 -12.62 2.06
CA PHE A 31 0.59 -13.28 2.52
C PHE A 31 1.14 -12.61 3.78
N TYR A 32 1.10 -11.27 3.80
CA TYR A 32 1.41 -10.49 4.98
C TYR A 32 0.13 -10.01 5.66
N LYS A 33 0.06 -10.16 7.00
CA LYS A 33 -1.10 -9.82 7.82
C LYS A 33 -0.69 -9.58 9.26
N GLY A 34 -1.59 -8.93 10.01
CA GLY A 34 -1.41 -8.74 11.45
C GLY A 34 -2.71 -8.82 12.22
N SER A 35 -2.60 -8.93 13.54
CA SER A 35 -3.75 -8.98 14.46
C SER A 35 -3.38 -8.44 15.84
N LEU A 36 -4.37 -7.90 16.55
CA LEU A 36 -4.18 -7.45 17.94
C LEU A 36 -4.26 -8.64 18.89
N LYS A 37 -3.21 -8.82 19.70
CA LYS A 37 -3.04 -9.90 20.68
C LYS A 37 -2.83 -9.34 22.07
N LEU A 38 -3.02 -10.17 23.09
CA LEU A 38 -2.79 -9.84 24.50
C LEU A 38 -1.59 -10.64 25.02
N ASN A 39 -1.14 -10.30 26.23
CA ASN A 39 -0.03 -10.97 26.91
C ASN A 39 1.29 -10.84 26.14
N ALA A 40 1.67 -9.61 25.78
CA ALA A 40 2.94 -9.32 25.12
C ALA A 40 4.14 -9.91 25.87
N GLY A 41 4.95 -10.72 25.17
CA GLY A 41 6.24 -11.21 25.69
C GLY A 41 7.37 -10.20 25.45
N LYS A 42 8.60 -10.55 25.88
CA LYS A 42 9.79 -9.68 25.74
C LYS A 42 10.05 -9.21 24.31
N LYS A 43 9.78 -10.06 23.30
CA LYS A 43 9.95 -9.74 21.87
C LYS A 43 8.92 -8.75 21.30
N ASN A 44 7.87 -8.43 22.05
CA ASN A 44 6.75 -7.61 21.59
C ASN A 44 6.79 -6.16 22.12
N LYS A 45 7.86 -5.78 22.85
CA LYS A 45 7.95 -4.48 23.53
C LYS A 45 7.78 -3.29 22.59
N ASP A 46 8.38 -3.32 21.41
CA ASP A 46 8.28 -2.22 20.44
C ASP A 46 6.85 -2.09 19.89
N SER A 47 6.20 -3.21 19.61
CA SER A 47 4.81 -3.25 19.15
C SER A 47 3.86 -2.74 20.23
N GLN A 48 4.06 -3.17 21.48
CA GLN A 48 3.31 -2.69 22.64
C GLN A 48 3.47 -1.17 22.80
N LYS A 49 4.70 -0.66 22.81
CA LYS A 49 4.98 0.77 22.92
C LYS A 49 4.22 1.58 21.85
N LYS A 50 4.33 1.18 20.59
CA LYS A 50 3.63 1.83 19.46
C LYS A 50 2.11 1.84 19.64
N ILE A 51 1.51 0.76 20.12
CA ILE A 51 0.06 0.72 20.37
C ILE A 51 -0.34 1.63 21.53
N LEU A 52 0.44 1.66 22.61
CA LEU A 52 0.13 2.52 23.76
C LEU A 52 0.17 3.99 23.36
N GLU A 53 1.18 4.41 22.59
CA GLU A 53 1.28 5.77 22.05
C GLU A 53 0.12 6.09 21.08
N PHE A 54 -0.25 5.14 20.22
CA PHE A 54 -1.40 5.27 19.34
C PHE A 54 -2.71 5.45 20.12
N ILE A 55 -2.94 4.69 21.19
CA ILE A 55 -4.12 4.83 22.07
C ILE A 55 -4.16 6.24 22.69
N GLU A 56 -3.05 6.75 23.20
CA GLU A 56 -2.99 8.11 23.76
C GLU A 56 -3.23 9.19 22.70
N TYR A 57 -2.79 8.97 21.46
CA TYR A 57 -3.15 9.85 20.34
C TYR A 57 -4.67 9.86 20.08
N LEU A 58 -5.31 8.69 19.99
CA LEU A 58 -6.76 8.59 19.75
C LEU A 58 -7.56 9.27 20.87
N LYS A 59 -7.09 9.19 22.12
CA LYS A 59 -7.71 9.85 23.27
C LYS A 59 -7.76 11.38 23.13
N LYS A 60 -6.78 11.98 22.45
CA LYS A 60 -6.75 13.43 22.14
C LYS A 60 -7.64 13.80 20.95
N LYS A 61 -8.04 12.82 20.13
CA LYS A 61 -8.80 12.99 18.89
C LYS A 61 -10.26 12.53 18.97
N VAL A 62 -10.76 12.21 20.17
CA VAL A 62 -12.11 11.64 20.38
C VAL A 62 -13.23 12.40 19.67
N LYS A 63 -13.14 13.74 19.57
CA LYS A 63 -14.16 14.56 18.87
C LYS A 63 -14.27 14.30 17.36
N ASN A 64 -13.20 13.80 16.73
CA ASN A 64 -13.14 13.55 15.29
C ASN A 64 -13.35 12.06 14.95
N LEU A 65 -13.49 11.21 15.96
CA LEU A 65 -13.51 9.75 15.82
C LEU A 65 -14.88 9.19 16.23
N PRO A 66 -15.27 8.01 15.71
CA PRO A 66 -16.45 7.32 16.22
C PRO A 66 -16.25 6.91 17.69
N ASP A 67 -17.35 6.56 18.37
CA ASP A 67 -17.28 6.15 19.77
C ASP A 67 -16.45 4.87 19.94
N LEU A 68 -15.44 4.97 20.78
CA LEU A 68 -14.50 3.90 21.09
C LEU A 68 -14.89 3.25 22.43
N ASP A 69 -14.81 1.93 22.49
CA ASP A 69 -14.97 1.17 23.72
C ASP A 69 -13.73 1.32 24.63
N TRP A 70 -13.67 2.45 25.33
CA TRP A 70 -12.61 2.75 26.29
C TRP A 70 -12.52 1.77 27.44
N LEU A 71 -13.61 1.08 27.81
CA LEU A 71 -13.57 0.04 28.84
C LEU A 71 -12.74 -1.15 28.34
N SER A 72 -13.02 -1.63 27.13
CA SER A 72 -12.27 -2.70 26.50
C SER A 72 -10.81 -2.31 26.20
N ILE A 73 -10.57 -1.10 25.69
CA ILE A 73 -9.21 -0.57 25.45
C ILE A 73 -8.40 -0.57 26.76
N ASN A 74 -8.96 -0.06 27.86
CA ASN A 74 -8.26 -0.01 29.14
C ASN A 74 -8.02 -1.40 29.74
N LYS A 75 -8.95 -2.34 29.55
CA LYS A 75 -8.78 -3.74 29.94
C LYS A 75 -7.63 -4.39 29.16
N ASP A 76 -7.61 -4.22 27.84
CA ASP A 76 -6.58 -4.81 26.99
C ASP A 76 -5.20 -4.16 27.18
N LYS A 77 -5.15 -2.85 27.49
CA LYS A 77 -3.93 -2.15 27.94
C LYS A 77 -3.34 -2.80 29.19
N LYS A 78 -4.16 -3.12 30.19
CA LYS A 78 -3.73 -3.85 31.41
C LYS A 78 -3.25 -5.27 31.10
N ASN A 79 -3.82 -5.90 30.08
CA ASN A 79 -3.44 -7.23 29.61
C ASN A 79 -2.31 -7.22 28.57
N ASN A 80 -1.49 -6.16 28.54
CA ASN A 80 -0.33 -6.05 27.66
C ASN A 80 -0.65 -6.31 26.17
N ILE A 81 -1.58 -5.55 25.61
CA ILE A 81 -1.90 -5.59 24.19
C ILE A 81 -0.68 -5.31 23.30
N PHE A 82 -0.56 -6.03 22.19
CA PHE A 82 0.42 -5.78 21.14
C PHE A 82 -0.16 -6.17 19.76
N PHE A 83 0.49 -5.72 18.68
CA PHE A 83 0.16 -6.08 17.31
C PHE A 83 1.15 -7.14 16.85
N GLU A 84 0.66 -8.36 16.64
CA GLU A 84 1.41 -9.46 16.07
C GLU A 84 1.28 -9.37 14.55
N SER A 85 2.39 -9.21 13.83
CA SER A 85 2.39 -8.98 12.39
C SER A 85 3.63 -9.56 11.73
N ASN A 86 3.45 -10.16 10.56
CA ASN A 86 4.55 -10.50 9.66
C ASN A 86 4.75 -9.43 8.57
N ILE A 87 3.97 -8.34 8.56
CA ILE A 87 4.07 -7.27 7.55
C ILE A 87 5.38 -6.49 7.76
N PRO A 88 6.31 -6.50 6.79
CA PRO A 88 7.56 -5.77 6.91
C PRO A 88 7.34 -4.24 6.92
N GLN A 89 7.96 -3.56 7.88
CA GLN A 89 7.87 -2.11 8.03
C GLN A 89 8.78 -1.39 7.03
N GLY A 90 8.25 -0.35 6.36
CA GLY A 90 9.00 0.38 5.33
C GLY A 90 9.06 -0.34 3.98
N TYR A 91 8.18 -1.32 3.73
CA TYR A 91 8.16 -2.12 2.51
C TYR A 91 7.01 -1.77 1.54
N GLY A 92 6.27 -0.70 1.81
CA GLY A 92 5.14 -0.28 0.99
C GLY A 92 3.87 -1.12 1.18
N LEU A 93 3.85 -2.03 2.16
CA LEU A 93 2.75 -2.98 2.37
C LEU A 93 1.65 -2.53 3.36
N GLY A 94 1.72 -1.28 3.86
CA GLY A 94 0.66 -0.74 4.73
C GLY A 94 0.61 -1.33 6.14
N SER A 95 1.76 -1.53 6.81
CA SER A 95 1.80 -2.05 8.18
C SER A 95 1.03 -1.18 9.19
N SER A 96 1.04 0.15 9.03
CA SER A 96 0.20 1.07 9.83
C SER A 96 -1.28 0.85 9.53
N GLY A 97 -1.63 0.71 8.26
CA GLY A 97 -2.98 0.45 7.79
C GLY A 97 -3.60 -0.79 8.42
N ALA A 98 -2.88 -1.91 8.43
CA ALA A 98 -3.36 -3.15 9.04
C ALA A 98 -3.58 -3.02 10.56
N LEU A 99 -2.72 -2.29 11.26
CA LEU A 99 -2.88 -2.05 12.70
C LEU A 99 -4.09 -1.14 12.99
N VAL A 100 -4.25 -0.06 12.21
CA VAL A 100 -5.38 0.86 12.33
C VAL A 100 -6.70 0.15 12.02
N ALA A 101 -6.73 -0.69 10.97
CA ALA A 101 -7.87 -1.54 10.64
C ALA A 101 -8.23 -2.49 11.79
N ALA A 102 -7.23 -3.17 12.37
CA ALA A 102 -7.44 -4.06 13.51
C ALA A 102 -7.96 -3.33 14.74
N PHE A 103 -7.48 -2.11 14.98
CA PHE A 103 -7.93 -1.29 16.11
C PHE A 103 -9.37 -0.81 15.92
N TYR A 104 -9.70 -0.33 14.72
CA TYR A 104 -11.06 0.07 14.35
C TYR A 104 -12.04 -1.09 14.54
N ASP A 105 -11.71 -2.26 13.99
CA ASP A 105 -12.56 -3.45 14.09
C ASP A 105 -12.80 -3.89 15.54
N ARG A 106 -11.77 -3.80 16.39
CA ARG A 106 -11.86 -4.29 17.77
C ARG A 106 -12.58 -3.33 18.71
N TYR A 107 -12.48 -2.02 18.50
CA TYR A 107 -12.86 -1.04 19.53
C TYR A 107 -13.90 -0.01 19.13
N VAL A 108 -14.28 0.12 17.85
CA VAL A 108 -15.39 0.99 17.48
C VAL A 108 -16.72 0.29 17.77
N LYS A 109 -17.60 0.94 18.54
CA LYS A 109 -18.89 0.35 18.98
C LYS A 109 -19.87 0.19 17.82
N ASP A 110 -20.29 1.31 17.22
CA ASP A 110 -21.21 1.35 16.08
C ASP A 110 -20.44 1.37 14.76
N LYS A 111 -19.58 0.37 14.56
CA LYS A 111 -18.70 0.31 13.39
C LYS A 111 -19.48 0.00 12.11
N ILE A 112 -19.01 0.57 11.00
CA ILE A 112 -19.43 0.18 9.65
C ILE A 112 -18.73 -1.14 9.37
N SER A 113 -19.49 -2.25 9.32
CA SER A 113 -18.91 -3.59 9.09
C SER A 113 -18.30 -3.69 7.69
N SER A 114 -17.23 -4.49 7.54
CA SER A 114 -16.70 -4.87 6.23
C SER A 114 -17.63 -5.83 5.47
N GLU A 115 -18.55 -6.49 6.17
CA GLU A 115 -19.45 -7.52 5.62
C GLU A 115 -20.80 -6.96 5.13
N GLU A 116 -21.15 -5.72 5.50
CA GLU A 116 -22.40 -5.10 5.05
C GLU A 116 -22.28 -4.48 3.65
N LYS A 117 -23.42 -4.19 3.02
CA LYS A 117 -23.44 -3.49 1.72
C LYS A 117 -22.87 -2.08 1.85
N LEU A 118 -21.66 -1.87 1.34
CA LEU A 118 -20.94 -0.59 1.38
C LEU A 118 -21.45 0.37 0.29
N THR A 119 -22.15 1.41 0.71
CA THR A 119 -22.50 2.54 -0.17
C THR A 119 -21.30 3.48 -0.34
N LYS A 120 -21.31 4.32 -1.38
CA LYS A 120 -20.27 5.36 -1.59
C LYS A 120 -20.07 6.24 -0.35
N ASN A 121 -21.17 6.62 0.32
CA ASN A 121 -21.11 7.43 1.53
C ASN A 121 -20.47 6.67 2.71
N LYS A 122 -20.76 5.38 2.87
CA LYS A 122 -20.13 4.55 3.91
C LYS A 122 -18.63 4.36 3.66
N LEU A 123 -18.23 4.12 2.41
CA LEU A 123 -16.82 4.05 2.01
C LEU A 123 -16.09 5.35 2.31
N GLN A 124 -16.66 6.49 1.92
CA GLN A 124 -16.06 7.80 2.20
C GLN A 124 -15.96 8.08 3.69
N LYS A 125 -16.99 7.72 4.48
CA LYS A 125 -16.97 7.86 5.94
C LYS A 125 -15.87 7.00 6.57
N LEU A 126 -15.76 5.72 6.18
CA LEU A 126 -14.68 4.84 6.64
C LEU A 126 -13.30 5.42 6.30
N LYS A 127 -13.09 5.83 5.05
CA LYS A 127 -11.86 6.44 4.58
C LYS A 127 -11.45 7.64 5.45
N ASN A 128 -12.40 8.53 5.76
CA ASN A 128 -12.14 9.71 6.58
C ASN A 128 -11.80 9.33 8.04
N ILE A 129 -12.50 8.35 8.63
CA ILE A 129 -12.16 7.84 9.97
C ILE A 129 -10.74 7.26 9.98
N PHE A 130 -10.42 6.45 8.97
CA PHE A 130 -9.10 5.84 8.84
C PHE A 130 -7.99 6.86 8.61
N SER A 131 -8.26 7.95 7.89
CA SER A 131 -7.35 9.08 7.73
C SER A 131 -7.04 9.75 9.08
N GLU A 132 -8.05 10.04 9.92
CA GLU A 132 -7.85 10.64 11.25
C GLU A 132 -7.05 9.70 12.19
N MET A 133 -7.35 8.41 12.16
CA MET A 133 -6.63 7.41 12.96
C MET A 133 -5.18 7.26 12.50
N GLU A 134 -4.94 7.03 11.21
CA GLU A 134 -3.60 6.73 10.70
C GLU A 134 -2.66 7.95 10.71
N SER A 135 -3.21 9.17 10.78
CA SER A 135 -2.42 10.41 10.91
C SER A 135 -1.45 10.40 12.11
N TYR A 136 -1.64 9.54 13.12
CA TYR A 136 -0.61 9.30 14.14
C TYR A 136 0.74 8.85 13.57
N TYR A 137 0.74 7.98 12.55
CA TYR A 137 1.94 7.39 11.99
C TYR A 137 2.65 8.28 10.97
N HIS A 138 1.90 9.09 10.23
CA HIS A 138 2.41 9.83 9.06
C HIS A 138 2.20 11.35 9.13
N GLY A 139 1.56 11.87 10.19
CA GLY A 139 1.14 13.27 10.31
C GLY A 139 -0.11 13.57 9.49
N GLU A 140 -0.07 13.30 8.18
CA GLU A 140 -1.21 13.32 7.28
C GLU A 140 -1.41 11.94 6.64
N SER A 141 -2.65 11.45 6.59
CA SER A 141 -2.99 10.20 5.93
C SER A 141 -4.13 10.36 4.94
N SER A 142 -4.06 9.64 3.81
CA SER A 142 -5.17 9.51 2.87
C SER A 142 -6.27 8.56 3.38
N GLY A 143 -6.04 7.75 4.41
CA GLY A 143 -6.96 6.73 4.92
C GLY A 143 -7.17 5.53 3.99
N ILE A 144 -6.50 5.49 2.82
CA ILE A 144 -6.64 4.42 1.82
C ILE A 144 -6.04 3.11 2.30
N ASP A 145 -4.86 3.16 2.92
CA ASP A 145 -4.13 1.97 3.34
C ASP A 145 -4.93 1.20 4.42
N PRO A 146 -5.39 1.82 5.52
CA PRO A 146 -6.25 1.13 6.49
C PRO A 146 -7.60 0.72 5.89
N LEU A 147 -8.18 1.51 4.99
CA LEU A 147 -9.43 1.14 4.31
C LEU A 147 -9.26 -0.16 3.52
N ASN A 148 -8.19 -0.29 2.74
CA ASN A 148 -7.91 -1.50 1.97
C ASN A 148 -7.66 -2.71 2.89
N CYS A 149 -6.87 -2.52 3.96
CA CYS A 149 -6.60 -3.56 4.95
C CYS A 149 -7.87 -4.02 5.69
N TYR A 150 -8.78 -3.08 6.00
CA TYR A 150 -10.03 -3.35 6.70
C TYR A 150 -11.03 -4.09 5.82
N LEU A 151 -11.19 -3.66 4.57
CA LEU A 151 -12.15 -4.27 3.65
C LEU A 151 -11.64 -5.60 3.09
N GLY A 152 -10.33 -5.74 2.88
CA GLY A 152 -9.77 -6.91 2.21
C GLY A 152 -10.22 -7.03 0.75
N LEU A 153 -10.53 -5.89 0.10
CA LEU A 153 -11.07 -5.82 -1.26
C LEU A 153 -10.28 -4.84 -2.12
N PRO A 154 -10.20 -5.04 -3.45
CA PRO A 154 -9.61 -4.06 -4.37
C PRO A 154 -10.36 -2.73 -4.34
N ILE A 155 -9.61 -1.62 -4.28
CA ILE A 155 -10.15 -0.26 -4.23
C ILE A 155 -9.58 0.53 -5.40
N LEU A 156 -10.46 1.00 -6.28
CA LEU A 156 -10.14 2.02 -7.27
C LEU A 156 -10.34 3.40 -6.66
N ILE A 157 -9.31 4.23 -6.80
CA ILE A 157 -9.26 5.61 -6.34
C ILE A 157 -9.22 6.46 -7.60
N LYS A 158 -10.20 7.35 -7.75
CA LYS A 158 -10.20 8.36 -8.82
C LYS A 158 -9.78 9.73 -8.27
N SER A 159 -10.11 9.97 -7.00
CA SER A 159 -9.66 11.11 -6.20
C SER A 159 -9.83 10.77 -4.71
N GLN A 160 -9.38 11.65 -3.82
CA GLN A 160 -9.62 11.55 -2.38
C GLN A 160 -11.12 11.47 -2.01
N ASN A 161 -12.03 11.99 -2.84
CA ASN A 161 -13.47 11.98 -2.57
C ASN A 161 -14.25 11.01 -3.48
N GLU A 162 -13.55 10.26 -4.32
CA GLU A 162 -14.16 9.29 -5.23
C GLU A 162 -13.36 8.00 -5.22
N ILE A 163 -13.78 7.13 -4.31
CA ILE A 163 -13.29 5.76 -4.16
C ILE A 163 -14.41 4.77 -4.44
N GLN A 164 -14.06 3.62 -4.99
CA GLN A 164 -15.00 2.53 -5.25
C GLN A 164 -14.32 1.19 -5.00
N VAL A 165 -15.07 0.27 -4.39
CA VAL A 165 -14.69 -1.14 -4.37
C VAL A 165 -14.86 -1.69 -5.78
N THR A 166 -13.89 -2.45 -6.25
CA THR A 166 -13.91 -3.11 -7.57
C THR A 166 -13.41 -4.55 -7.43
N LYS A 167 -13.29 -5.26 -8.55
CA LYS A 167 -12.69 -6.60 -8.61
C LYS A 167 -11.35 -6.55 -9.34
N MET A 168 -10.48 -7.50 -9.00
CA MET A 168 -9.36 -7.85 -9.86
C MET A 168 -9.88 -8.56 -11.11
N PRO A 169 -9.24 -8.39 -12.27
CA PRO A 169 -9.42 -9.31 -13.38
C PRO A 169 -9.09 -10.74 -12.97
N GLU A 170 -9.62 -11.72 -13.70
CA GLU A 170 -9.37 -13.13 -13.39
C GLU A 170 -7.91 -13.51 -13.64
N GLU A 171 -7.31 -14.17 -12.66
CA GLU A 171 -5.96 -14.71 -12.80
C GLU A 171 -5.95 -15.91 -13.74
N ASN A 172 -4.95 -15.96 -14.61
CA ASN A 172 -4.65 -17.13 -15.40
C ASN A 172 -3.54 -17.92 -14.69
N ALA A 173 -3.92 -18.95 -13.94
CA ALA A 173 -2.96 -19.78 -13.19
C ALA A 173 -1.90 -20.44 -14.10
N LEU A 174 -2.25 -20.73 -15.36
CA LEU A 174 -1.37 -21.31 -16.37
C LEU A 174 -0.64 -20.24 -17.20
N GLY A 175 -0.87 -18.96 -16.93
CA GLY A 175 -0.21 -17.84 -17.57
C GLY A 175 1.30 -17.85 -17.35
N HIS A 176 2.04 -17.44 -18.38
CA HIS A 176 3.50 -17.27 -18.32
C HIS A 176 3.88 -15.90 -17.76
N GLY A 177 2.99 -14.91 -17.87
CA GLY A 177 3.20 -13.58 -17.37
C GLY A 177 2.72 -13.38 -15.95
N GLY A 178 3.12 -12.26 -15.36
CA GLY A 178 2.63 -11.90 -14.05
C GLY A 178 3.19 -10.61 -13.50
N ILE A 179 2.66 -10.30 -12.32
CA ILE A 179 3.12 -9.22 -11.47
C ILE A 179 3.77 -9.87 -10.25
N PHE A 180 4.91 -9.33 -9.82
CA PHE A 180 5.66 -9.83 -8.67
C PHE A 180 6.19 -8.67 -7.84
N ILE A 181 6.50 -8.96 -6.57
CA ILE A 181 7.31 -8.08 -5.73
C ILE A 181 8.75 -8.58 -5.68
N LEU A 182 9.70 -7.66 -5.59
CA LEU A 182 11.12 -7.95 -5.42
C LEU A 182 11.66 -7.21 -4.21
N ASP A 183 12.29 -7.94 -3.28
CA ASP A 183 12.84 -7.41 -2.03
C ASP A 183 14.11 -6.61 -2.30
N SER A 184 14.11 -5.32 -1.94
CA SER A 184 15.30 -4.49 -2.04
C SER A 184 16.35 -4.79 -0.97
N GLY A 185 16.00 -5.52 0.09
CA GLY A 185 16.84 -5.89 1.23
C GLY A 185 17.05 -4.77 2.26
N THR A 186 16.43 -3.61 2.07
CA THR A 186 16.54 -2.45 2.97
C THR A 186 15.17 -1.81 3.13
N SER A 187 14.77 -1.43 4.35
CA SER A 187 13.51 -0.70 4.56
C SER A 187 13.59 0.74 4.05
N SER A 188 12.47 1.28 3.58
CA SER A 188 12.30 2.70 3.30
C SER A 188 11.84 3.49 4.52
N ASP A 189 12.26 4.75 4.59
CA ASP A 189 11.60 5.78 5.40
C ASP A 189 10.57 6.52 4.54
N THR A 190 9.29 6.15 4.71
CA THR A 190 8.17 6.72 3.97
C THR A 190 8.10 8.25 4.10
N SER A 191 8.28 8.77 5.31
CA SER A 191 8.14 10.21 5.57
C SER A 191 9.21 10.99 4.82
N SER A 192 10.46 10.54 4.87
CA SER A 192 11.57 11.15 4.13
C SER A 192 11.34 11.13 2.61
N MET A 193 10.83 10.02 2.06
CA MET A 193 10.55 9.91 0.62
C MET A 193 9.38 10.80 0.17
N VAL A 194 8.36 10.96 1.01
CA VAL A 194 7.23 11.87 0.73
C VAL A 194 7.68 13.33 0.80
N SER A 195 8.47 13.72 1.81
CA SER A 195 9.05 15.07 1.88
C SER A 195 9.94 15.37 0.68
N LEU A 196 10.76 14.41 0.25
CA LEU A 196 11.57 14.55 -0.96
C LEU A 196 10.71 14.72 -2.22
N PHE A 197 9.61 13.98 -2.33
CA PHE A 197 8.66 14.15 -3.42
C PHE A 197 8.08 15.56 -3.47
N PHE A 198 7.61 16.10 -2.35
CA PHE A 198 7.10 17.47 -2.30
C PHE A 198 8.16 18.50 -2.67
N LYS A 199 9.40 18.34 -2.20
CA LYS A 199 10.51 19.18 -2.64
C LYS A 199 10.75 19.12 -4.15
N LYS A 200 10.65 17.93 -4.77
CA LYS A 200 10.75 17.81 -6.24
C LYS A 200 9.56 18.45 -6.96
N MET A 201 8.38 18.47 -6.36
CA MET A 201 7.17 19.10 -6.94
C MET A 201 7.26 20.63 -7.04
N GLU A 202 8.20 21.27 -6.32
CA GLU A 202 8.53 22.69 -6.44
C GLU A 202 9.19 23.03 -7.80
N ASP A 203 9.84 22.05 -8.45
CA ASP A 203 10.39 22.21 -9.80
C ASP A 203 9.28 22.10 -10.85
N GLU A 204 9.15 23.12 -11.70
CA GLU A 204 8.08 23.20 -12.70
C GLU A 204 8.15 22.07 -13.73
N ASN A 205 9.35 21.63 -14.11
CA ASN A 205 9.53 20.54 -15.08
C ASN A 205 9.08 19.20 -14.48
N PHE A 206 9.44 18.91 -13.23
CA PHE A 206 8.99 17.72 -12.52
C PHE A 206 7.47 17.75 -12.30
N ASN A 207 6.92 18.91 -11.92
CA ASN A 207 5.48 19.11 -11.76
C ASN A 207 4.71 18.87 -13.08
N TYR A 208 5.23 19.40 -14.19
CA TYR A 208 4.69 19.19 -15.52
C TYR A 208 4.75 17.71 -15.94
N MET A 209 5.91 17.06 -15.74
CA MET A 209 6.09 15.62 -15.98
C MET A 209 5.09 14.79 -15.16
N MET A 210 4.90 15.11 -13.88
CA MET A 210 3.94 14.42 -13.02
C MET A 210 2.53 14.49 -13.60
N LYS A 211 2.07 15.70 -13.97
CA LYS A 211 0.73 15.93 -14.49
C LYS A 211 0.50 15.34 -15.88
N LYS A 212 1.46 15.48 -16.79
CA LYS A 212 1.29 15.14 -18.21
C LYS A 212 1.72 13.72 -18.57
N GLN A 213 2.60 13.12 -17.77
CA GLN A 213 3.17 11.81 -18.04
C GLN A 213 2.85 10.82 -16.92
N PHE A 214 3.37 11.02 -15.70
CA PHE A 214 3.28 10.01 -14.63
C PHE A 214 1.81 9.67 -14.27
N ILE A 215 0.98 10.68 -14.02
CA ILE A 215 -0.45 10.49 -13.69
C ILE A 215 -1.20 9.89 -14.89
N LYS A 216 -0.90 10.36 -16.11
CA LYS A 216 -1.51 9.86 -17.35
C LYS A 216 -1.27 8.36 -17.49
N TYR A 217 -0.01 7.93 -17.47
CA TYR A 217 0.34 6.52 -17.66
C TYR A 217 -0.04 5.64 -16.46
N SER A 218 -0.05 6.19 -15.23
CA SER A 218 -0.62 5.47 -14.07
C SER A 218 -2.10 5.16 -14.29
N LYS A 219 -2.89 6.15 -14.74
CA LYS A 219 -4.31 5.97 -15.05
C LYS A 219 -4.51 5.00 -16.22
N THR A 220 -3.70 5.11 -17.26
CA THR A 220 -3.74 4.21 -18.41
C THR A 220 -3.50 2.76 -17.99
N CYS A 221 -2.44 2.48 -17.22
CA CYS A 221 -2.16 1.14 -16.70
C CYS A 221 -3.32 0.58 -15.87
N ILE A 222 -3.93 1.41 -15.00
CA ILE A 222 -5.09 0.99 -14.20
C ILE A 222 -6.26 0.56 -15.10
N ASN A 223 -6.59 1.38 -16.11
CA ASN A 223 -7.71 1.09 -17.00
C ASN A 223 -7.47 -0.17 -17.84
N GLU A 224 -6.28 -0.30 -18.43
CA GLU A 224 -5.90 -1.45 -19.25
C GLU A 224 -5.87 -2.74 -18.42
N PHE A 225 -5.29 -2.68 -17.21
CA PHE A 225 -5.31 -3.81 -16.28
C PHE A 225 -6.73 -4.23 -15.92
N LEU A 226 -7.59 -3.29 -15.48
CA LEU A 226 -8.97 -3.60 -15.09
C LEU A 226 -9.84 -4.13 -16.25
N ASN A 227 -9.50 -3.78 -17.49
CA ASN A 227 -10.16 -4.29 -18.69
C ASN A 227 -9.60 -5.64 -19.16
N GLY A 228 -8.54 -6.17 -18.53
CA GLY A 228 -7.88 -7.41 -18.94
C GLY A 228 -7.01 -7.27 -20.20
N ASP A 229 -6.69 -6.06 -20.63
CA ASP A 229 -5.84 -5.81 -21.82
C ASP A 229 -4.36 -5.81 -21.42
N ILE A 230 -3.82 -7.01 -21.20
CA ILE A 230 -2.45 -7.23 -20.72
C ILE A 230 -1.40 -6.71 -21.70
N ASN A 231 -1.60 -6.90 -23.01
CA ASN A 231 -0.64 -6.49 -24.03
C ASN A 231 -0.49 -4.96 -24.06
N THR A 232 -1.61 -4.24 -24.05
CA THR A 232 -1.57 -2.77 -24.00
C THR A 232 -1.03 -2.28 -22.66
N MET A 233 -1.45 -2.90 -21.55
CA MET A 233 -0.92 -2.61 -20.22
C MET A 233 0.61 -2.76 -20.17
N PHE A 234 1.18 -3.78 -20.82
CA PHE A 234 2.62 -4.03 -20.82
C PHE A 234 3.40 -2.91 -21.53
N ASN A 235 2.85 -2.37 -22.62
CA ASN A 235 3.42 -1.19 -23.28
C ASN A 235 3.33 0.06 -22.39
N SER A 236 2.20 0.27 -21.73
CA SER A 236 1.98 1.41 -20.85
C SER A 236 2.87 1.37 -19.59
N ILE A 237 3.07 0.20 -18.99
CA ILE A 237 3.91 0.05 -17.81
C ILE A 237 5.39 0.20 -18.15
N LYS A 238 5.85 -0.18 -19.35
CA LYS A 238 7.20 0.15 -19.83
C LYS A 238 7.44 1.65 -19.79
N ILE A 239 6.54 2.44 -20.36
CA ILE A 239 6.64 3.90 -20.38
C ILE A 239 6.63 4.47 -18.96
N LEU A 240 5.74 3.98 -18.09
CA LEU A 240 5.72 4.41 -16.69
C LEU A 240 7.03 4.05 -15.95
N SER A 241 7.60 2.89 -16.27
CA SER A 241 8.89 2.42 -15.75
C SER A 241 10.05 3.34 -16.16
N GLU A 242 10.11 3.74 -17.44
CA GLU A 242 11.08 4.69 -17.97
C GLU A 242 10.96 6.08 -17.33
N ILE A 243 9.73 6.59 -17.21
CA ILE A 243 9.43 7.85 -16.52
C ILE A 243 9.95 7.79 -15.08
N THR A 244 9.70 6.67 -14.39
CA THR A 244 10.12 6.47 -13.01
C THR A 244 11.64 6.44 -12.90
N LEU A 245 12.32 5.65 -13.73
CA LEU A 245 13.78 5.53 -13.75
C LEU A 245 14.45 6.89 -14.02
N LYS A 246 13.89 7.70 -14.93
CA LYS A 246 14.45 9.00 -15.29
C LYS A 246 14.26 10.06 -14.20
N ASN A 247 13.09 10.11 -13.57
CA ASN A 247 12.71 11.26 -12.74
C ASN A 247 12.76 10.99 -11.22
N PHE A 248 12.73 9.72 -10.81
CA PHE A 248 12.61 9.29 -9.41
C PHE A 248 13.87 8.57 -8.90
N GLN A 249 15.04 8.77 -9.53
CA GLN A 249 16.29 8.10 -9.15
C GLN A 249 16.58 8.11 -7.64
N PRO A 250 16.36 9.20 -6.87
CA PRO A 250 16.58 9.19 -5.43
C PRO A 250 15.69 8.22 -4.64
N MET A 251 14.54 7.85 -5.20
CA MET A 251 13.57 6.89 -4.64
C MET A 251 13.79 5.47 -5.18
N ILE A 252 14.79 5.25 -6.03
CA ILE A 252 15.18 3.92 -6.49
C ILE A 252 16.46 3.55 -5.75
N PRO A 253 16.50 2.45 -4.97
CA PRO A 253 17.74 2.09 -4.30
C PRO A 253 18.84 1.85 -5.34
N LYS A 254 20.00 2.49 -5.17
CA LYS A 254 21.05 2.60 -6.22
C LYS A 254 21.44 1.28 -6.88
N LYS A 255 21.44 0.18 -6.13
CA LYS A 255 21.77 -1.15 -6.66
C LYS A 255 20.75 -1.69 -7.68
N PHE A 256 19.54 -1.14 -7.69
CA PHE A 256 18.47 -1.52 -8.62
C PHE A 256 18.42 -0.64 -9.87
N THR A 257 19.10 0.50 -9.92
CA THR A 257 19.07 1.38 -11.10
C THR A 257 19.54 0.66 -12.37
N LYS A 258 20.65 -0.10 -12.28
CA LYS A 258 21.16 -0.89 -13.41
C LYS A 258 20.22 -2.02 -13.79
N LEU A 259 19.66 -2.71 -12.80
CA LEU A 259 18.74 -3.82 -13.00
C LEU A 259 17.44 -3.34 -13.66
N TRP A 260 16.94 -2.19 -13.24
CA TRP A 260 15.76 -1.54 -13.80
C TRP A 260 15.97 -1.15 -15.27
N ASP A 261 17.12 -0.53 -15.58
CA ASP A 261 17.50 -0.19 -16.95
C ASP A 261 17.62 -1.43 -17.85
N GLU A 262 18.23 -2.49 -17.33
CA GLU A 262 18.35 -3.77 -18.05
C GLU A 262 16.99 -4.36 -18.41
N GLY A 263 16.04 -4.38 -17.46
CA GLY A 263 14.67 -4.85 -17.71
C GLY A 263 13.99 -4.11 -18.85
N ILE A 264 14.09 -2.76 -18.86
CA ILE A 264 13.53 -1.90 -19.91
C ILE A 264 14.20 -2.16 -21.27
N ARG A 265 15.53 -2.24 -21.31
CA ARG A 265 16.30 -2.41 -22.56
C ARG A 265 16.08 -3.78 -23.19
N THR A 266 15.84 -4.80 -22.37
CA THR A 266 15.68 -6.20 -22.82
C THR A 266 14.22 -6.60 -23.03
N ASP A 267 13.26 -5.74 -22.67
CA ASP A 267 11.82 -6.02 -22.65
C ASP A 267 11.46 -7.28 -21.83
N ASN A 268 12.31 -7.64 -20.86
CA ASN A 268 12.11 -8.84 -20.05
C ASN A 268 11.17 -8.57 -18.86
N TYR A 269 11.36 -7.43 -18.21
CA TYR A 269 10.52 -7.00 -17.09
C TYR A 269 10.56 -5.49 -16.92
N PHE A 270 9.50 -4.93 -16.34
CA PHE A 270 9.41 -3.52 -16.01
C PHE A 270 9.14 -3.34 -14.53
N PHE A 271 9.92 -2.49 -13.88
CA PHE A 271 9.71 -2.17 -12.48
C PHE A 271 8.90 -0.90 -12.29
N LYS A 272 8.25 -0.79 -11.14
CA LYS A 272 7.76 0.45 -10.55
C LYS A 272 8.08 0.45 -9.05
N LEU A 273 7.96 1.64 -8.45
CA LEU A 273 8.04 1.76 -6.99
C LEU A 273 6.85 1.02 -6.35
N CYS A 274 7.10 0.36 -5.22
CA CYS A 274 6.05 -0.11 -4.32
C CYS A 274 6.01 0.83 -3.11
N GLY A 275 4.88 1.50 -2.90
CA GLY A 275 4.77 2.54 -1.87
C GLY A 275 5.67 3.75 -2.18
N SER A 276 6.33 4.30 -1.18
CA SER A 276 7.11 5.54 -1.33
C SER A 276 8.48 5.38 -2.04
N GLY A 277 8.88 4.16 -2.42
CA GLY A 277 10.25 3.92 -2.90
C GLY A 277 11.31 4.13 -1.82
N GLY A 278 12.60 4.21 -2.18
CA GLY A 278 13.74 4.42 -1.28
C GLY A 278 14.23 3.14 -0.56
N GLY A 279 13.52 2.03 -0.75
CA GLY A 279 13.74 0.74 -0.11
C GLY A 279 12.48 -0.11 -0.28
N GLY A 280 12.32 -1.11 0.57
CA GLY A 280 11.15 -1.97 0.60
C GLY A 280 11.09 -2.94 -0.57
N PHE A 281 9.88 -3.14 -1.11
CA PHE A 281 9.69 -3.89 -2.33
C PHE A 281 9.78 -2.98 -3.57
N LEU A 282 10.15 -3.58 -4.70
CA LEU A 282 9.81 -3.08 -6.03
C LEU A 282 8.66 -3.94 -6.58
N LEU A 283 7.78 -3.34 -7.37
CA LEU A 283 6.79 -4.09 -8.14
C LEU A 283 7.33 -4.34 -9.55
N GLY A 284 7.33 -5.58 -9.99
CA GLY A 284 7.78 -6.02 -11.31
C GLY A 284 6.65 -6.60 -12.14
N PHE A 285 6.71 -6.36 -13.45
CA PHE A 285 5.75 -6.83 -14.44
C PHE A 285 6.53 -7.56 -15.53
N THR A 286 6.08 -8.74 -15.94
CA THR A 286 6.72 -9.51 -17.02
C THR A 286 5.69 -10.34 -17.79
N LEU A 287 5.98 -10.60 -19.07
CA LEU A 287 5.25 -11.58 -19.89
C LEU A 287 5.83 -13.00 -19.75
N ASP A 288 7.00 -13.15 -19.13
CA ASP A 288 7.72 -14.42 -18.96
C ASP A 288 8.37 -14.48 -17.56
N LEU A 289 7.65 -15.06 -16.61
CA LEU A 289 8.07 -15.22 -15.22
C LEU A 289 9.28 -16.14 -15.10
N GLU A 290 9.37 -17.18 -15.92
CA GLU A 290 10.47 -18.17 -15.87
C GLU A 290 11.79 -17.49 -16.23
N ARG A 291 11.85 -16.90 -17.44
CA ARG A 291 13.02 -16.14 -17.90
C ARG A 291 13.36 -14.99 -16.96
N THR A 292 12.36 -14.22 -16.53
CA THR A 292 12.57 -13.10 -15.59
C THR A 292 13.17 -13.61 -14.27
N PHE A 293 12.70 -14.74 -13.75
CA PHE A 293 13.17 -15.25 -12.48
C PHE A 293 14.57 -15.86 -12.58
N GLU A 294 14.97 -16.39 -13.74
CA GLU A 294 16.36 -16.76 -14.00
C GLU A 294 17.29 -15.53 -13.98
N ASN A 295 16.92 -14.45 -14.69
CA ASN A 295 17.66 -13.18 -14.66
C ASN A 295 17.76 -12.60 -13.24
N LEU A 296 16.71 -12.77 -12.42
CA LEU A 296 16.60 -12.23 -11.07
C LEU A 296 16.93 -13.25 -9.97
N LYS A 297 17.67 -14.34 -10.25
CA LYS A 297 17.89 -15.45 -9.30
C LYS A 297 18.51 -15.04 -7.95
N GLY A 298 19.29 -13.94 -7.92
CA GLY A 298 19.93 -13.44 -6.70
C GLY A 298 19.02 -12.64 -5.76
N TYR A 299 17.76 -12.42 -6.13
CA TYR A 299 16.83 -11.58 -5.38
C TYR A 299 15.64 -12.39 -4.85
N LYS A 300 15.22 -12.05 -3.62
CA LYS A 300 13.96 -12.57 -3.07
C LYS A 300 12.80 -11.91 -3.80
N LYS A 301 11.86 -12.73 -4.24
CA LYS A 301 10.72 -12.31 -5.06
C LYS A 301 9.51 -13.19 -4.79
N GLU A 302 8.33 -12.63 -4.98
CA GLU A 302 7.07 -13.33 -4.78
C GLU A 302 6.07 -12.89 -5.85
N ILE A 303 5.39 -13.86 -6.46
CA ILE A 303 4.34 -13.60 -7.46
C ILE A 303 3.09 -13.11 -6.72
N ILE A 304 2.51 -12.02 -7.21
CA ILE A 304 1.28 -11.44 -6.64
C ILE A 304 0.06 -11.63 -7.53
N TYR A 305 0.26 -11.87 -8.83
CA TYR A 305 -0.81 -12.03 -9.82
C TYR A 305 -0.25 -12.71 -11.08
N LYS A 306 -0.99 -13.64 -11.69
CA LYS A 306 -0.63 -14.30 -12.95
C LYS A 306 -1.64 -14.01 -14.07
N PHE A 307 -1.13 -13.83 -15.30
CA PHE A 307 -1.92 -13.64 -16.52
C PHE A 307 -1.35 -14.43 -17.71
#